data_AF-A0A9D7WC78-F1
#
_entry.id   AF-A0A9D7WC78-F1
#
_cell.length_a   1.000
_cell.length_b   1.000
_cell.length_c   1.000
_cell.angle_alpha   90.00
_cell.angle_beta   90.00
_cell.angle_gamma   90.00
#
_symmetry.space_group_name_H-M   'P 1'
#
loop_
_entity.id
_entity.type
_entity.pdbx_description
1 polymer ?
#
loop_
_entity_poly.entity_id
_entity_poly.type
_entity_poly.pdbx_seq_one_letter_code
_entity_poly.pdbx_strand_id
1 'polypeptide(L)' 'MKYKKYEEPVGLTVNVRGDDVQTALKVFKKKVQKSGILRELRDKRYYRSKGQKRKLAKEATLRRLRREARKLMK' A
#
# COMPACT_ATOMS: atom_id res chain seq x y z
N MET A 1 -22.98 27.51 12.71
CA MET A 1 -22.39 26.16 12.82
C MET A 1 -20.91 26.24 12.47
N LYS A 2 -20.01 25.88 13.39
CA LYS A 2 -18.56 25.87 13.14
C LYS A 2 -18.18 24.53 12.51
N TYR A 3 -17.74 24.53 11.25
CA TYR A 3 -17.19 23.32 10.63
C TYR A 3 -15.88 22.94 11.34
N LYS A 4 -15.79 21.72 11.89
CA LYS A 4 -14.57 21.20 12.52
C LYS A 4 -13.48 21.13 11.43
N LYS A 5 -12.47 22.00 11.52
CA LYS A 5 -11.33 22.02 10.60
C LYS A 5 -10.45 20.81 10.92
N TYR A 6 -10.55 19.75 10.13
CA TYR A 6 -9.64 18.60 10.26
C TYR A 6 -8.27 19.01 9.72
N GLU A 7 -7.22 18.89 10.55
CA GLU A 7 -5.84 19.09 10.11
C GLU A 7 -5.51 18.17 8.94
N GLU A 8 -4.66 18.61 8.01
CA GLU A 8 -4.27 17.76 6.90
C GLU A 8 -3.56 16.50 7.44
N PRO A 9 -4.03 15.29 7.08
CA PRO A 9 -3.48 14.08 7.64
C PRO A 9 -2.06 13.85 7.13
N VAL A 10 -1.07 14.01 8.01
CA VAL A 10 0.34 13.77 7.72
C VAL A 10 0.63 12.26 7.70
N GLY A 11 1.35 11.79 6.69
CA GLY A 11 1.79 10.40 6.59
C GLY A 11 0.64 9.39 6.47
N LEU A 12 0.71 8.32 7.28
CA LEU A 12 -0.26 7.22 7.29
C LEU A 12 -1.56 7.54 8.03
N THR A 13 -1.64 8.68 8.73
CA THR A 13 -2.79 9.06 9.55
C THR A 13 -4.05 9.28 8.68
N VAL A 14 -5.23 9.00 9.25
CA VAL A 14 -6.53 9.24 8.60
C VAL A 14 -7.48 9.83 9.64
N ASN A 15 -8.11 10.96 9.29
CA ASN A 15 -9.12 11.59 10.13
C ASN A 15 -10.48 10.97 9.86
N VAL A 16 -11.18 10.57 10.92
CA VAL A 16 -12.57 10.08 10.85
C VAL A 16 -13.49 11.28 10.76
N ARG A 17 -14.40 11.28 9.79
CA ARG A 17 -15.40 12.35 9.58
C ARG A 17 -16.79 11.77 9.77
N GLY A 18 -17.62 12.43 10.56
CA GLY A 18 -19.04 12.06 10.74
C GLY A 18 -19.25 10.62 11.26
N ASP A 19 -18.40 10.18 12.19
CA ASP A 19 -18.42 8.85 12.82
C ASP A 19 -18.34 7.63 11.87
N ASP A 20 -18.02 7.84 10.59
CA ASP A 20 -17.79 6.76 9.62
C ASP A 20 -16.38 6.16 9.76
N VAL A 21 -16.22 5.33 10.79
CA VAL A 21 -14.98 4.60 11.08
C VAL A 21 -14.68 3.56 9.98
N GLN A 22 -15.69 2.97 9.36
CA GLN A 22 -15.49 1.92 8.36
C GLN A 22 -14.79 2.47 7.11
N THR A 23 -15.21 3.63 6.63
CA THR A 23 -14.57 4.28 5.49
C THR A 23 -13.16 4.74 5.85
N ALA A 24 -12.97 5.31 7.05
CA ALA A 24 -11.64 5.70 7.53
C ALA A 24 -10.67 4.51 7.57
N LEU A 25 -11.12 3.34 8.04
CA LEU A 25 -10.32 2.10 8.04
C LEU A 25 -9.96 1.62 6.63
N LYS A 26 -10.90 1.70 5.67
CA LYS A 26 -10.62 1.35 4.26
C LYS A 26 -9.55 2.27 3.66
N VAL A 27 -9.62 3.57 3.94
CA VAL A 27 -8.63 4.56 3.47
C VAL A 27 -7.28 4.30 4.13
N PHE A 28 -7.25 4.07 5.44
CA PHE A 28 -6.03 3.74 6.18
C PHE A 28 -5.36 2.48 5.63
N LYS A 29 -6.13 1.41 5.43
CA LYS A 29 -5.64 0.17 4.83
C LYS A 29 -5.01 0.40 3.46
N LYS A 30 -5.64 1.21 2.60
CA LYS A 30 -5.08 1.58 1.29
C LYS A 30 -3.76 2.37 1.44
N LYS A 31 -3.68 3.34 2.37
CA LYS A 31 -2.46 4.09 2.66
C LYS A 31 -1.32 3.17 3.12
N VAL A 32 -1.60 2.26 4.06
CA VAL A 32 -0.62 1.27 4.54
C VAL A 32 -0.14 0.36 3.41
N GLN A 33 -1.05 -0.14 2.58
CA GLN A 33 -0.67 -0.97 1.43
C GLN A 33 0.19 -0.19 0.41
N LYS A 34 -0.12 1.08 0.16
CA LYS A 34 0.65 1.94 -0.75
C LYS A 34 2.04 2.26 -0.20
N SER A 35 2.18 2.41 1.12
CA SER A 35 3.48 2.67 1.76
C SER A 35 4.47 1.53 1.63
N GLY A 36 4.01 0.30 1.39
CA GLY A 36 4.89 -0.87 1.23
C GLY A 36 5.54 -1.37 2.52
N ILE A 37 5.33 -0.72 3.67
CA ILE A 37 5.99 -1.03 4.95
C ILE A 37 5.88 -2.51 5.36
N LEU A 38 4.70 -3.12 5.20
CA LEU A 38 4.48 -4.53 5.53
C LEU A 38 5.27 -5.47 4.62
N ARG A 39 5.45 -5.10 3.34
CA ARG A 39 6.25 -5.87 2.40
C ARG A 39 7.72 -5.78 2.75
N GLU A 40 8.20 -4.60 3.10
CA GLU A 40 9.58 -4.40 3.53
C GLU A 40 9.92 -5.16 4.80
N LEU A 41 9.05 -5.10 5.82
CA LEU A 41 9.23 -5.86 7.06
C LEU A 41 9.31 -7.36 6.79
N ARG A 42 8.47 -7.88 5.89
CA ARG A 42 8.53 -9.29 5.47
C ARG A 42 9.83 -9.62 4.75
N ASP A 43 10.28 -8.73 3.86
CA ASP A 43 11.50 -8.95 3.07
C ASP A 43 12.78 -8.81 3.91
N LYS A 44 12.72 -8.06 5.03
CA LYS A 44 13.81 -7.89 6.02
C LYS A 44 13.85 -8.98 7.09
N ARG A 45 12.84 -9.85 7.20
CA ARG A 45 12.77 -10.90 8.24
C ARG A 45 13.96 -11.88 8.20
N TYR A 46 14.51 -12.13 7.02
CA TYR A 46 15.68 -13.00 6.82
C TYR A 46 16.63 -12.40 5.80
N TYR A 47 17.90 -12.76 5.89
CA TYR A 47 18.88 -12.38 4.87
C TYR A 47 18.53 -13.00 3.52
N ARG A 48 18.62 -12.19 2.46
CA ARG A 48 18.52 -12.64 1.07
C ARG A 48 19.76 -12.20 0.31
N SER A 49 20.35 -13.14 -0.43
CA SER A 49 21.50 -12.83 -1.27
C SER A 49 21.14 -11.82 -2.38
N LYS A 50 22.14 -11.11 -2.90
CA LYS A 50 21.95 -10.15 -4.00
C LYS A 50 21.27 -10.81 -5.22
N GLY A 51 21.62 -12.06 -5.53
CA GLY A 51 21.00 -12.83 -6.61
C GLY A 51 19.52 -13.11 -6.37
N GLN A 52 19.15 -13.55 -5.17
CA GLN A 52 17.75 -13.79 -4.80
C GLN A 52 16.91 -12.51 -4.86
N LYS A 53 17.45 -11.38 -4.40
CA LYS A 53 16.79 -10.06 -4.51
C LYS A 53 16.53 -9.69 -5.97
N ARG A 54 17.50 -9.89 -6.87
CA ARG A 54 17.35 -9.63 -8.31
C ARG A 54 16.30 -10.55 -8.96
N LYS A 55 16.29 -11.84 -8.62
CA LYS A 55 15.30 -12.80 -9.14
C LYS A 55 13.88 -12.40 -8.74
N LEU A 56 13.66 -12.09 -7.46
CA LEU A 56 12.36 -11.65 -6.95
C LEU A 56 11.88 -10.33 -7.58
N ALA A 57 12.79 -9.38 -7.83
CA ALA A 57 12.47 -8.14 -8.52
C ALA A 57 12.01 -8.39 -9.97
N LYS A 58 12.74 -9.22 -10.72
CA LYS A 58 12.36 -9.62 -12.10
C LYS A 58 10.99 -10.29 -12.12
N GLU A 59 10.77 -11.25 -11.24
CA GLU A 59 9.47 -11.94 -11.14
C GLU A 59 8.33 -10.98 -10.77
N ALA A 60 8.56 -10.01 -9.89
CA ALA A 60 7.55 -9.02 -9.51
C ALA A 60 7.15 -8.15 -10.71
N THR A 61 8.12 -7.72 -11.53
CA THR A 61 7.87 -6.95 -12.76
C THR A 61 7.07 -7.77 -13.76
N LEU A 62 7.48 -9.01 -14.03
CA LEU A 62 6.74 -9.90 -14.94
C LEU A 62 5.30 -10.15 -14.47
N ARG A 63 5.09 -10.35 -13.16
CA ARG A 63 3.73 -10.49 -12.60
C ARG A 63 2.89 -9.23 -12.79
N ARG A 64 3.49 -8.04 -12.70
CA ARG A 64 2.80 -6.76 -12.95
C ARG A 64 2.38 -6.64 -14.42
N LEU A 65 3.32 -6.86 -15.34
CA LEU A 65 3.05 -6.79 -16.79
C LEU A 65 1.97 -7.79 -17.22
N ARG A 66 2.04 -9.04 -16.73
CA ARG A 66 1.00 -10.05 -17.00
C ARG A 66 -0.37 -9.62 -16.48
N ARG A 67 -0.44 -8.93 -15.34
CA ARG A 67 -1.70 -8.41 -14.80
C ARG A 67 -2.24 -7.27 -15.65
N GLU A 68 -1.38 -6.38 -16.14
CA GLU A 68 -1.75 -5.26 -17.02
C GLU A 68 -2.26 -5.79 -18.37
N ALA A 69 -1.55 -6.74 -18.98
CA ALA A 69 -1.98 -7.39 -20.22
C ALA A 69 -3.37 -8.05 -20.08
N ARG A 70 -3.61 -8.79 -18.98
CA ARG A 70 -4.94 -9.39 -18.71
C ARG A 70 -6.06 -8.37 -18.54
N LYS A 71 -5.76 -7.15 -18.11
CA LYS A 71 -6.76 -6.07 -18.02
C LYS A 71 -7.07 -5.45 -19.37
N LEU A 72 -6.10 -5.43 -20.29
CA LEU A 72 -6.25 -4.88 -21.63
C LEU A 72 -6.96 -5.85 -22.59
N MET A 73 -6.75 -7.16 -22.41
CA MET A 73 -7.44 -8.21 -23.16
C MET A 73 -8.88 -8.44 -22.71
N LYS A 74 -9.33 -7.73 -21.68
CA LYS A 74 -10.65 -7.85 -21.08
C LYS A 74 -11.44 -6.58 -21.35
#